data_AF-A0A6C0K7B6-F1
#
_entry.id   AF-A0A6C0K7B6-F1
#
_cell.length_a   1.000
_cell.length_b   1.000
_cell.length_c   1.000
_cell.angle_alpha   90.00
_cell.angle_beta   90.00
_cell.angle_gamma   90.00
#
_symmetry.space_group_name_H-M   'P 1'
#
loop_
_entity.id
_entity.type
_entity.pdbx_description
1 polymer ?
#
loop_
_entity_poly.entity_id
_entity_poly.type
_entity_poly.pdbx_seq_one_letter_code
_entity_poly.pdbx_strand_id
1 'polypeptide(L)'
;MWRLLHGLAEKLGKQVTFILIQDEQRAWLHFLRSVENVIPCKRCKQHYREWTQNHRIDEATNRLSARAWLWGLHNEINSERKVEGGPPLNEMDAMYTGRDVSNDANECFGHLLNAVQRQHISSENFRIFKYRLSLLRKFTG
;
A
#
# COMPACT_ATOMS: atom_id res chain seq x y z
N MET A 1 4.35 3.95 -6.11
CA MET A 1 3.94 3.32 -4.84
C MET A 1 2.59 3.84 -4.35
N TRP A 2 2.43 5.13 -4.03
CA TRP A 2 1.13 5.67 -3.55
C TRP A 2 -0.07 5.33 -4.43
N ARG A 3 0.12 5.41 -5.75
CA ARG A 3 -0.92 5.01 -6.70
C ARG A 3 -1.36 3.55 -6.54
N LEU A 4 -0.40 2.64 -6.48
CA LEU A 4 -0.71 1.24 -6.21
C LEU A 4 -1.42 1.04 -4.86
N LEU A 5 -0.90 1.64 -3.78
CA LEU A 5 -1.44 1.45 -2.42
C LEU A 5 -2.88 1.93 -2.29
N HIS A 6 -3.17 3.17 -2.68
CA HIS A 6 -4.52 3.70 -2.59
C HIS A 6 -5.48 3.01 -3.57
N GLY A 7 -5.03 2.67 -4.78
CA GLY A 7 -5.88 1.96 -5.75
C GLY A 7 -6.29 0.57 -5.26
N LEU A 8 -5.40 -0.14 -4.55
CA LEU A 8 -5.73 -1.41 -3.91
C LEU A 8 -6.70 -1.24 -2.74
N ALA A 9 -6.50 -0.22 -1.90
CA ALA A 9 -7.38 0.04 -0.76
C ALA A 9 -8.84 0.26 -1.20
N GLU A 10 -9.07 0.97 -2.31
CA GLU A 10 -10.41 1.22 -2.85
C GLU A 10 -11.11 -0.05 -3.38
N LYS A 11 -10.35 -1.11 -3.67
CA LYS A 11 -10.89 -2.38 -4.18
C LYS A 11 -11.21 -3.41 -3.09
N LEU A 12 -10.89 -3.13 -1.82
CA LEU A 12 -11.19 -4.02 -0.69
C LEU A 12 -12.70 -4.10 -0.39
N GLY A 13 -13.12 -5.18 0.27
CA GLY A 13 -14.48 -5.31 0.80
C GLY A 13 -15.52 -5.80 -0.20
N LYS A 14 -15.09 -6.41 -1.31
CA LYS A 14 -15.99 -7.04 -2.29
C LYS A 14 -16.43 -8.45 -1.88
N GLN A 15 -15.75 -9.06 -0.92
CA GLN A 15 -16.00 -10.44 -0.51
C GLN A 15 -17.27 -10.53 0.35
N VAL A 16 -18.10 -11.54 0.11
CA VAL A 16 -19.37 -11.75 0.82
C VAL A 16 -19.31 -12.88 1.85
N THR A 17 -18.49 -13.90 1.59
CA THR A 17 -18.34 -15.05 2.50
C THR A 17 -17.35 -14.72 3.60
N PHE A 18 -17.70 -15.04 4.85
CA PHE A 18 -16.87 -14.77 6.03
C PHE A 18 -15.41 -15.22 5.87
N ILE A 19 -15.17 -16.43 5.38
CA ILE A 19 -13.81 -16.97 5.18
C ILE A 19 -13.03 -16.12 4.17
N LEU A 20 -13.66 -15.73 3.06
CA LEU A 20 -13.02 -14.90 2.02
C LEU A 20 -12.75 -13.48 2.51
N ILE A 21 -13.63 -12.91 3.34
CA ILE A 21 -13.41 -11.61 3.99
C ILE A 21 -12.15 -11.68 4.86
N GLN A 22 -12.02 -12.72 5.69
CA GLN A 22 -10.85 -12.90 6.54
C GLN A 22 -9.57 -13.15 5.74
N ASP A 23 -9.64 -13.89 4.64
CA ASP A 23 -8.50 -14.10 3.75
C ASP A 23 -8.06 -12.82 3.04
N GLU A 24 -9.00 -12.00 2.54
CA GLU A 24 -8.71 -10.70 1.97
C GLU A 24 -8.02 -9.79 3.00
N GLN A 25 -8.56 -9.70 4.21
CA GLN A 25 -7.98 -8.93 5.31
C GLN A 25 -6.54 -9.37 5.62
N ARG A 26 -6.30 -10.68 5.75
CA ARG A 26 -4.94 -11.22 5.96
C ARG A 26 -4.01 -10.91 4.80
N ALA A 27 -4.47 -11.10 3.57
CA ALA A 27 -3.68 -10.81 2.37
C ALA A 27 -3.29 -9.33 2.30
N TRP A 28 -4.22 -8.44 2.62
CA TRP A 28 -3.99 -6.99 2.69
C TRP A 28 -2.95 -6.63 3.77
N LEU A 29 -3.08 -7.14 4.99
CA LEU A 29 -2.13 -6.87 6.06
C LEU A 29 -0.74 -7.41 5.75
N HIS A 30 -0.64 -8.61 5.17
CA HIS A 30 0.65 -9.15 4.73
C HIS A 30 1.27 -8.34 3.59
N PHE A 31 0.46 -7.81 2.68
CA PHE A 31 0.92 -6.90 1.64
C PHE A 31 1.46 -5.60 2.25
N LEU A 32 0.70 -4.91 3.10
CA LEU A 32 1.16 -3.69 3.78
C LEU A 32 2.45 -3.91 4.58
N ARG A 33 2.60 -5.03 5.29
CA ARG A 33 3.85 -5.36 6.01
C ARG A 33 5.04 -5.56 5.07
N SER A 34 4.81 -6.04 3.85
CA SER A 34 5.88 -6.20 2.86
C SER A 34 6.32 -4.90 2.20
N VAL A 35 5.50 -3.84 2.26
CA VAL A 35 5.82 -2.51 1.69
C VAL A 35 7.08 -1.93 2.33
N GLU A 36 7.21 -1.98 3.66
CA GLU A 36 8.39 -1.45 4.39
C GLU A 36 9.70 -1.97 3.78
N ASN A 37 9.73 -3.26 3.46
CA ASN A 37 10.91 -3.98 3.00
C ASN A 37 11.36 -3.61 1.58
N VAL A 38 10.47 -3.00 0.78
CA VAL A 38 10.73 -2.60 -0.61
C VAL A 38 10.79 -1.09 -0.82
N ILE A 39 10.62 -0.27 0.22
CA ILE A 39 10.86 1.17 0.10
C ILE A 39 12.37 1.41 -0.07
N PRO A 40 12.84 1.96 -1.21
CA PRO A 40 14.27 2.11 -1.47
C PRO A 40 14.89 3.34 -0.78
N CYS A 41 14.07 4.34 -0.43
CA CYS A 41 14.53 5.53 0.28
C CYS A 41 14.62 5.23 1.79
N LYS A 42 15.81 5.38 2.39
CA LYS A 42 16.03 5.15 3.82
C LYS A 42 15.10 5.99 4.71
N ARG A 43 14.96 7.29 4.40
CA ARG A 43 14.06 8.20 5.14
C ARG A 43 12.60 7.78 5.01
N CYS A 44 12.12 7.48 3.79
CA CYS A 44 10.73 7.04 3.61
C CYS A 44 10.46 5.69 4.31
N LYS A 45 11.46 4.80 4.39
CA LYS A 45 11.34 3.53 5.11
C LYS A 45 11.23 3.77 6.62
N GLN A 46 12.05 4.68 7.15
CA GLN A 46 11.97 5.08 8.56
C GLN A 46 10.59 5.66 8.89
N HIS A 47 10.07 6.56 8.06
CA HIS A 47 8.73 7.14 8.22
C HIS A 47 7.62 6.09 8.21
N TYR A 48 7.70 5.13 7.28
CA TYR A 48 6.76 4.02 7.26
C TYR A 48 6.82 3.19 8.54
N ARG A 49 8.03 2.92 9.04
CA ARG A 49 8.24 2.18 10.29
C ARG A 49 7.66 2.92 11.49
N GLU A 50 7.99 4.20 11.65
CA GLU A 50 7.48 5.05 12.74
C GLU A 50 5.95 5.12 12.70
N TRP A 51 5.37 5.31 11.50
CA TRP A 51 3.93 5.27 11.32
C TRP A 51 3.33 3.92 11.78
N THR A 52 3.92 2.78 11.38
CA THR A 52 3.41 1.46 11.79
C THR A 52 3.59 1.15 13.29
N GLN A 53 4.49 1.86 13.98
CA GLN A 53 4.66 1.75 15.43
C GLN A 53 3.57 2.54 16.18
N ASN A 54 3.19 3.70 15.64
CA ASN A 54 2.20 4.59 16.25
C ASN A 54 0.77 4.32 15.80
N HIS A 55 0.59 3.69 14.63
CA HIS A 55 -0.70 3.40 14.02
C HIS A 55 -0.78 1.93 13.63
N ARG A 56 -1.54 1.18 14.42
CA ARG A 56 -1.70 -0.26 14.31
C ARG A 56 -2.18 -0.67 12.92
N ILE A 57 -1.35 -1.43 12.20
CA ILE A 57 -1.68 -1.88 10.85
C ILE A 57 -2.94 -2.76 10.81
N ASP A 58 -3.24 -3.46 11.90
CA ASP A 58 -4.43 -4.29 12.09
C ASP A 58 -5.75 -3.49 12.18
N GLU A 59 -5.69 -2.17 12.31
CA GLU A 59 -6.86 -1.31 12.17
C GLU A 59 -7.26 -1.12 10.70
N ALA A 60 -6.30 -1.24 9.77
CA ALA A 60 -6.47 -1.01 8.34
C ALA A 60 -7.07 -2.23 7.59
N THR A 61 -8.07 -2.91 8.12
CA THR A 61 -8.56 -4.20 7.59
C THR A 61 -9.62 -4.12 6.51
N ASN A 62 -10.35 -3.02 6.36
CA ASN A 62 -11.39 -2.87 5.34
C ASN A 62 -11.14 -1.62 4.49
N ARG A 63 -11.92 -1.44 3.42
CA ARG A 63 -11.78 -0.30 2.51
C ARG A 63 -11.68 1.06 3.23
N LEU A 64 -12.60 1.34 4.17
CA LEU A 64 -12.64 2.64 4.84
C LEU A 64 -11.44 2.82 5.77
N SER A 65 -11.12 1.82 6.58
CA SER A 65 -9.98 1.94 7.51
C SER A 65 -8.63 1.89 6.80
N ALA A 66 -8.49 1.11 5.73
CA ALA A 66 -7.31 1.09 4.88
C ALA A 66 -7.10 2.44 4.17
N ARG A 67 -8.17 3.05 3.64
CA ARG A 67 -8.13 4.39 3.05
C ARG A 67 -7.66 5.42 4.07
N ALA A 68 -8.30 5.46 5.25
CA ALA A 68 -7.95 6.40 6.31
C ALA A 68 -6.51 6.23 6.79
N TRP A 69 -6.07 4.98 6.99
CA TRP A 69 -4.71 4.66 7.44
C TRP A 69 -3.66 5.11 6.41
N LEU A 70 -3.85 4.80 5.12
CA LEU A 70 -2.93 5.22 4.07
C LEU A 70 -2.94 6.73 3.85
N TRP A 71 -4.12 7.36 3.95
CA TRP A 71 -4.26 8.81 3.84
C TRP A 71 -3.51 9.51 4.97
N GLY A 72 -3.64 9.02 6.21
CA GLY A 72 -2.92 9.56 7.37
C GLY A 72 -1.41 9.50 7.17
N LEU A 73 -0.89 8.33 6.81
CA LEU A 73 0.54 8.14 6.51
C LEU A 73 1.02 9.08 5.40
N HIS A 74 0.28 9.18 4.30
CA HIS A 74 0.66 10.01 3.17
C HIS A 74 0.67 11.50 3.55
N ASN A 75 -0.31 11.95 4.34
CA ASN A 75 -0.40 13.34 4.77
C ASN A 75 0.61 13.74 5.83
N GLU A 76 0.99 12.83 6.74
CA GLU A 76 2.11 13.08 7.66
C GLU A 76 3.41 13.33 6.88
N ILE A 77 3.69 12.49 5.87
CA ILE A 77 4.84 12.68 4.98
C ILE A 77 4.74 13.98 4.18
N ASN A 78 3.55 14.37 3.70
CA ASN A 78 3.37 15.63 2.97
C ASN A 78 3.61 16.85 3.87
N SER A 79 3.09 16.82 5.09
CA SER A 79 3.28 17.86 6.11
C SER A 79 4.76 18.10 6.40
N GLU A 80 5.52 17.02 6.65
CA GLU A 80 6.96 17.12 6.85
C GLU A 80 7.72 17.71 5.66
N ARG A 81 7.27 17.41 4.45
CA ARG A 81 7.90 17.88 3.21
C ARG A 81 7.43 19.26 2.78
N LYS A 82 6.53 19.89 3.55
CA LYS A 82 5.89 21.18 3.20
C LYS A 82 5.24 21.15 1.81
N VAL A 83 4.73 19.99 1.41
CA VAL A 83 3.95 19.86 0.19
C VAL A 83 2.53 20.30 0.54
N GLU A 84 2.02 21.33 -0.14
CA GLU A 84 0.66 21.82 0.09
C GLU A 84 -0.36 20.70 -0.14
N GLY A 85 -1.33 20.66 0.79
CA GLY A 85 -2.44 19.71 0.97
C GLY A 85 -2.58 18.59 -0.06
N GLY A 86 -2.35 17.35 0.38
CA GLY A 86 -2.94 16.20 -0.29
C GLY A 86 -4.47 16.32 -0.32
N PRO A 87 -5.15 15.59 -1.21
CA PRO A 87 -6.62 15.58 -1.27
C PRO A 87 -7.23 15.23 0.10
N PRO A 88 -8.37 15.83 0.46
CA PRO A 88 -9.05 15.49 1.70
C PRO A 88 -9.55 14.04 1.64
N LEU A 89 -9.71 13.40 2.81
CA LEU A 89 -10.01 11.97 2.93
C LEU A 89 -11.28 11.56 2.16
N ASN A 90 -12.28 12.44 2.11
CA ASN A 90 -13.55 12.23 1.42
C ASN A 90 -13.46 12.31 -0.12
N GLU A 91 -12.32 12.72 -0.70
CA GLU A 91 -12.10 12.77 -2.15
C GLU A 91 -11.23 11.60 -2.66
N MET A 92 -10.68 10.81 -1.74
CA MET A 92 -9.74 9.72 -2.07
C MET A 92 -10.39 8.63 -2.93
N ASP A 93 -11.68 8.37 -2.75
CA ASP A 93 -12.41 7.38 -3.53
C ASP A 93 -12.59 7.82 -4.99
N ALA A 94 -13.00 9.07 -5.21
CA ALA A 94 -13.13 9.65 -6.54
C ALA A 94 -11.80 9.63 -7.30
N MET A 95 -10.69 9.88 -6.60
CA MET A 95 -9.36 9.86 -7.21
C MET A 95 -8.86 8.46 -7.56
N TYR A 96 -9.22 7.44 -6.78
CA TYR A 96 -8.54 6.15 -6.82
C TYR A 96 -9.40 4.94 -7.22
N THR A 97 -10.73 5.04 -7.20
CA THR A 97 -11.63 3.95 -7.57
C THR A 97 -11.47 3.51 -9.03
N GLY A 98 -11.28 4.47 -9.95
CA GLY A 98 -11.17 4.21 -11.39
C GLY A 98 -9.79 3.74 -11.86
N ARG A 99 -8.83 3.53 -10.95
CA ARG A 99 -7.46 3.23 -11.35
C ARG A 99 -7.25 1.80 -11.84
N ASP A 100 -6.44 1.70 -12.89
CA ASP A 100 -5.86 0.43 -13.31
C ASP A 100 -4.69 0.05 -12.39
N VAL A 101 -5.04 -0.70 -11.35
CA VAL A 101 -4.08 -1.25 -10.38
C VAL A 101 -3.07 -2.20 -11.03
N SER A 102 -3.39 -2.81 -12.17
CA SER A 102 -2.43 -3.65 -12.91
C SER A 102 -1.33 -2.79 -13.52
N ASN A 103 -1.71 -1.69 -14.17
CA ASN A 103 -0.75 -0.72 -14.70
C ASN A 103 0.08 -0.07 -13.57
N ASP A 104 -0.56 0.38 -12.49
CA ASP A 104 0.15 0.93 -11.33
C ASP A 104 1.13 -0.07 -10.70
N ALA A 105 0.80 -1.36 -10.69
CA ALA A 105 1.68 -2.42 -10.20
C ALA A 105 2.90 -2.60 -11.12
N ASN A 106 2.70 -2.61 -12.44
CA ASN A 106 3.78 -2.74 -13.41
C ASN A 106 4.77 -1.57 -13.33
N GLU A 107 4.27 -0.34 -13.26
CA GLU A 107 5.11 0.85 -13.06
C GLU A 107 5.88 0.77 -11.74
N CYS A 108 5.21 0.36 -10.65
CA CYS A 108 5.86 0.14 -9.35
C CYS A 108 6.98 -0.89 -9.44
N PHE A 109 6.74 -2.02 -10.12
CA PHE A 109 7.74 -3.06 -10.32
C PHE A 109 8.94 -2.57 -11.12
N GLY A 110 8.76 -1.74 -12.14
CA GLY A 110 9.87 -1.12 -12.87
C GLY A 110 10.79 -0.32 -11.96
N HIS A 111 10.22 0.52 -11.08
CA HIS A 111 11.00 1.28 -10.11
C HIS A 111 11.68 0.39 -9.06
N LEU A 112 11.00 -0.63 -8.55
CA LEU A 112 11.56 -1.56 -7.57
C LEU A 112 12.67 -2.41 -8.18
N LEU A 113 12.52 -2.89 -9.42
CA LEU A 113 13.56 -3.64 -10.12
C LEU A 113 14.84 -2.80 -10.28
N ASN A 114 14.71 -1.53 -10.65
CA ASN A 114 15.83 -0.61 -10.69
C ASN A 114 16.50 -0.44 -9.32
N ALA A 115 15.71 -0.42 -8.24
CA ALA A 115 16.23 -0.36 -6.88
C ALA A 115 16.94 -1.66 -6.44
N VAL A 116 16.48 -2.84 -6.88
CA VAL A 116 17.19 -4.12 -6.68
C VAL A 116 18.53 -4.10 -7.39
N GLN A 117 18.56 -3.68 -8.65
CA GLN A 117 19.79 -3.61 -9.45
C GLN A 117 20.84 -2.67 -8.83
N ARG A 118 20.38 -1.59 -8.20
CA ARG A 118 21.22 -0.64 -7.46
C ARG A 118 21.49 -1.06 -6.01
N GLN A 119 21.09 -2.27 -5.61
CA GLN A 119 21.28 -2.82 -4.26
C GLN A 119 20.65 -1.98 -3.13
N HIS A 120 19.64 -1.16 -3.44
CA HIS A 120 18.90 -0.40 -2.43
C HIS A 120 17.85 -1.27 -1.71
N ILE A 121 17.41 -2.35 -2.36
CA ILE A 121 16.50 -3.37 -1.81
C ILE A 121 17.01 -4.76 -2.19
N SER A 122 16.77 -5.77 -1.35
CA SER A 122 17.14 -7.15 -1.67
C SER A 122 16.19 -7.74 -2.71
N SER A 123 16.72 -8.65 -3.55
CA SER A 123 15.92 -9.43 -4.50
C SER A 123 14.85 -10.26 -3.79
N GLU A 124 15.15 -10.75 -2.58
CA GLU A 124 14.21 -11.52 -1.77
C GLU A 124 13.03 -10.68 -1.28
N ASN A 125 13.28 -9.47 -0.77
CA ASN A 125 12.21 -8.55 -0.36
C ASN A 125 11.31 -8.19 -1.55
N PHE A 126 11.90 -7.97 -2.72
CA PHE A 126 11.14 -7.73 -3.94
C PHE A 126 10.28 -8.93 -4.35
N ARG A 127 10.81 -10.16 -4.23
CA ARG A 127 10.06 -11.40 -4.51
C ARG A 127 8.89 -11.57 -3.55
N ILE A 128 9.10 -11.35 -2.25
CA ILE A 128 8.05 -11.41 -1.23
C ILE A 128 6.96 -10.38 -1.53
N PHE A 129 7.33 -9.12 -1.83
CA PHE A 129 6.38 -8.07 -2.18
C PHE A 129 5.51 -8.44 -3.38
N LYS A 130 6.12 -8.92 -4.48
CA LYS A 130 5.38 -9.39 -5.67
C LYS A 130 4.41 -10.52 -5.33
N TYR A 131 4.85 -11.48 -4.52
CA TYR A 131 4.02 -12.60 -4.09
C TYR A 131 2.84 -12.15 -3.22
N ARG A 132 3.05 -11.24 -2.25
CA ARG A 132 1.96 -10.72 -1.42
C ARG A 132 0.96 -9.91 -2.23
N LEU A 133 1.43 -9.12 -3.20
CA LEU A 133 0.55 -8.41 -4.11
C LEU A 133 -0.25 -9.39 -4.99
N SER A 134 0.35 -10.46 -5.51
CA SER A 134 -0.38 -11.43 -6.33
C SER A 134 -1.45 -12.19 -5.55
N LEU A 135 -1.21 -12.49 -4.27
CA LEU A 135 -2.23 -13.05 -3.38
C LEU A 135 -3.39 -12.09 -3.15
N LEU A 136 -3.11 -10.83 -2.81
CA LEU A 136 -4.14 -9.81 -2.59
C LEU A 136 -4.99 -9.56 -3.84
N ARG A 137 -4.39 -9.63 -5.03
CA ARG A 137 -5.08 -9.45 -6.31
C ARG A 137 -6.11 -10.53 -6.62
N LYS A 138 -6.08 -11.67 -5.93
CA LYS A 138 -7.15 -12.68 -6.03
C LYS A 138 -8.48 -12.20 -5.44
N PHE A 139 -8.44 -11.23 -4.54
CA PHE A 139 -9.64 -10.68 -3.87
C PHE A 139 -10.05 -9.32 -4.44
N THR A 140 -9.09 -8.56 -4.95
CA THR A 140 -9.28 -7.18 -5.46
C THR A 140 -9.44 -7.11 -6.98
N GLY A 141 -9.55 -8.26 -7.64
CA GLY A 141 -9.87 -8.41 -9.07
C GLY A 141 -11.18 -7.72 -9.47
#